data_AF-A0A2H0Q587-F1
#
_entry.id   AF-A0A2H0Q587-F1
#
_cell.length_a   1.000
_cell.length_b   1.000
_cell.length_c   1.000
_cell.angle_alpha   90.00
_cell.angle_beta   90.00
_cell.angle_gamma   90.00
#
_symmetry.space_group_name_H-M   'P 1'
#
loop_
_entity.id
_entity.type
_entity.pdbx_description
1 polymer ?
#
loop_
_entity_poly.entity_id
_entity_poly.type
_entity_poly.pdbx_seq_one_letter_code
_entity_poly.pdbx_strand_id
1 'polypeptide(L)'
;METSKAYDLPIRIFHWVFALLFITSFTIAKVIDDESTLYAYHMLSGILMVSMVLLRVVWGFVGSKTSRFSTFHLSLSELILYFRSVASSKSKRYLGHNPASSFAAVLMMFFTVGIGLSGLMMSLRIYKHFFEEVHELLANGFLVVVLFHVAGVLLHHVKHNDGLIFSMLNGVKAKVDGESEIKSTHIIVAILFVVFLASMSSYLLISFDGNSGKLNVLGAQLQLVEIEHDIDHGFDHDDDDD
;
A
#
# COMPACT_ATOMS: atom_id res chain seq x y z
N MET A 1 4.53 30.70 -11.33
CA MET A 1 5.61 30.15 -10.46
C MET A 1 6.46 29.23 -11.31
N GLU A 2 7.79 29.32 -11.20
CA GLU A 2 8.67 28.30 -11.81
C GLU A 2 8.44 26.93 -11.16
N THR A 3 8.46 25.88 -11.97
CA THR A 3 8.23 24.50 -11.53
C THR A 3 9.45 23.63 -11.82
N SER A 4 9.56 22.53 -11.10
CA SER A 4 10.64 21.56 -11.23
C SER A 4 10.07 20.15 -11.22
N LYS A 5 10.64 19.26 -12.03
CA LYS A 5 10.24 17.84 -12.03
C LYS A 5 10.66 17.18 -10.71
N ALA A 6 9.66 16.74 -9.95
CA ALA A 6 9.83 16.18 -8.62
C ALA A 6 9.66 14.66 -8.59
N TYR A 7 8.69 14.11 -9.32
CA TYR A 7 8.38 12.67 -9.30
C TYR A 7 8.36 12.08 -10.70
N ASP A 8 9.05 10.94 -10.86
CA ASP A 8 9.03 10.17 -12.10
C ASP A 8 7.72 9.38 -12.26
N LEU A 9 7.48 8.84 -13.46
CA LEU A 9 6.26 8.10 -13.75
C LEU A 9 6.11 6.83 -12.91
N PRO A 10 7.14 5.99 -12.73
CA PRO A 10 7.01 4.77 -11.93
C PRO A 10 6.52 5.02 -10.49
N ILE A 11 7.01 6.05 -9.81
CA ILE A 11 6.51 6.40 -8.45
C ILE A 11 5.04 6.80 -8.49
N ARG A 12 4.64 7.61 -9.47
CA ARG A 12 3.26 8.11 -9.57
C ARG A 12 2.28 6.97 -9.87
N ILE A 13 2.66 6.07 -10.78
CA ILE A 13 1.90 4.86 -11.09
C ILE A 13 1.81 4.00 -9.83
N PHE A 14 2.94 3.76 -9.15
CA PHE A 14 2.95 3.04 -7.87
C PHE A 14 1.97 3.66 -6.89
N HIS A 15 2.06 4.96 -6.63
CA HIS A 15 1.22 5.65 -5.65
C HIS A 15 -0.28 5.48 -5.94
N TRP A 16 -0.72 5.80 -7.16
CA TRP A 16 -2.15 5.78 -7.49
C TRP A 16 -2.73 4.38 -7.61
N VAL A 17 -1.98 3.45 -8.21
CA VAL A 17 -2.41 2.04 -8.28
C VAL A 17 -2.47 1.45 -6.88
N PHE A 18 -1.45 1.69 -6.05
CA PHE A 18 -1.40 1.17 -4.69
C PHE A 18 -2.53 1.75 -3.82
N ALA A 19 -2.82 3.04 -3.93
CA ALA A 19 -3.94 3.67 -3.25
C ALA A 19 -5.29 3.06 -3.69
N LEU A 20 -5.48 2.83 -5.00
CA LEU A 20 -6.68 2.19 -5.53
C LEU A 20 -6.82 0.75 -5.00
N LEU A 21 -5.76 -0.05 -5.07
CA LEU A 21 -5.74 -1.43 -4.56
C LEU A 21 -6.05 -1.48 -3.06
N PHE A 22 -5.49 -0.56 -2.28
CA PHE A 22 -5.79 -0.46 -0.85
C PHE A 22 -7.26 -0.13 -0.60
N ILE A 23 -7.81 0.89 -1.28
CA ILE A 23 -9.22 1.27 -1.12
C ILE A 23 -10.13 0.11 -1.51
N THR A 24 -9.88 -0.54 -2.64
CA THR A 24 -10.62 -1.73 -3.09
C THR A 24 -10.54 -2.85 -2.06
N SER A 25 -9.32 -3.23 -1.65
CA SER A 25 -9.09 -4.30 -0.67
C SER A 25 -9.79 -4.03 0.65
N PHE A 26 -9.63 -2.82 1.21
CA PHE A 26 -10.23 -2.43 2.49
C PHE A 26 -11.76 -2.36 2.41
N THR A 27 -12.30 -1.85 1.30
CA THR A 27 -13.76 -1.76 1.11
C THR A 27 -14.39 -3.14 1.05
N ILE A 28 -13.78 -4.07 0.30
CA ILE A 28 -14.26 -5.44 0.19
C ILE A 28 -14.24 -6.09 1.58
N ALA A 29 -13.12 -6.03 2.31
CA ALA A 29 -13.01 -6.61 3.65
C ALA A 29 -14.04 -6.06 4.67
N LYS A 30 -14.56 -4.85 4.47
CA LYS A 30 -15.53 -4.24 5.40
C LYS A 30 -16.98 -4.46 5.01
N VAL A 31 -17.27 -4.72 3.73
CA VAL A 31 -18.64 -4.67 3.18
C VAL A 31 -19.07 -6.01 2.59
N ILE A 32 -18.13 -6.86 2.21
CA ILE A 32 -18.37 -8.15 1.57
C ILE A 32 -18.06 -9.26 2.57
N ASP A 33 -18.99 -10.20 2.68
CA ASP A 33 -18.86 -11.43 3.46
C ASP A 33 -17.72 -12.31 2.91
N ASP A 34 -16.95 -12.96 3.79
CA ASP A 34 -15.80 -13.79 3.42
C ASP A 34 -16.16 -15.12 2.75
N GLU A 35 -17.45 -15.50 2.80
CA GLU A 35 -18.02 -16.60 2.01
C GLU A 35 -18.36 -16.19 0.57
N SER A 36 -18.41 -14.89 0.28
CA SER A 36 -18.70 -14.41 -1.05
C SER A 36 -17.53 -14.65 -2.00
N THR A 37 -17.79 -15.13 -3.21
CA THR A 37 -16.76 -15.18 -4.26
C THR A 37 -16.18 -13.80 -4.60
N LEU A 38 -16.90 -12.71 -4.30
CA LEU A 38 -16.39 -11.35 -4.42
C LEU A 38 -15.31 -11.02 -3.38
N TYR A 39 -15.26 -11.74 -2.26
CA TYR A 39 -14.22 -11.58 -1.25
C TYR A 39 -12.83 -11.92 -1.79
N ALA A 40 -12.72 -12.83 -2.77
CA ALA A 40 -11.45 -13.15 -3.42
C ALA A 40 -10.72 -11.90 -3.92
N TYR A 41 -11.44 -10.86 -4.36
CA TYR A 41 -10.85 -9.61 -4.82
C TYR A 41 -10.14 -8.81 -3.70
N HIS A 42 -10.50 -8.99 -2.43
CA HIS A 42 -9.72 -8.49 -1.29
C HIS A 42 -8.31 -9.10 -1.31
N MET A 43 -8.24 -10.42 -1.40
CA MET A 43 -6.98 -11.17 -1.35
C MET A 43 -6.13 -10.98 -2.60
N LEU A 44 -6.75 -10.98 -3.79
CA LEU A 44 -6.06 -10.66 -5.04
C LEU A 44 -5.47 -9.24 -5.01
N SER A 45 -6.22 -8.27 -4.48
CA SER A 45 -5.72 -6.90 -4.30
C SER A 45 -4.53 -6.87 -3.33
N GLY A 46 -4.58 -7.64 -2.23
CA GLY A 46 -3.45 -7.81 -1.30
C GLY A 46 -2.19 -8.36 -1.97
N ILE A 47 -2.32 -9.41 -2.79
CA ILE A 47 -1.19 -9.99 -3.55
C ILE A 47 -0.60 -8.95 -4.53
N LEU A 48 -1.45 -8.19 -5.22
CA LEU A 48 -1.00 -7.11 -6.12
C LEU A 48 -0.31 -5.97 -5.33
N MET A 49 -0.81 -5.60 -4.15
CA MET A 49 -0.17 -4.59 -3.30
C MET A 49 1.24 -5.01 -2.88
N VAL A 50 1.42 -6.26 -2.44
CA VAL A 50 2.75 -6.80 -2.10
C VAL A 50 3.67 -6.77 -3.32
N SER A 51 3.17 -7.19 -4.48
CA SER A 51 3.93 -7.17 -5.74
C SER A 51 4.38 -5.76 -6.12
N MET A 52 3.50 -4.76 -5.95
CA MET A 52 3.82 -3.35 -6.17
C MET A 52 4.86 -2.83 -5.18
N VAL A 53 4.81 -3.24 -3.91
CA VAL A 53 5.85 -2.90 -2.92
C VAL A 53 7.20 -3.48 -3.32
N LEU A 54 7.26 -4.71 -3.84
CA LEU A 54 8.51 -5.29 -4.34
C LEU A 54 9.11 -4.45 -5.48
N LEU A 55 8.29 -4.09 -6.47
CA LEU A 55 8.72 -3.19 -7.55
C LEU A 55 9.19 -1.83 -7.02
N ARG A 56 8.49 -1.28 -6.02
CA ARG A 56 8.84 -0.01 -5.40
C ARG A 56 10.15 -0.07 -4.64
N VAL A 57 10.43 -1.18 -3.95
CA VAL A 57 11.70 -1.42 -3.25
C VAL A 57 12.83 -1.42 -4.25
N VAL A 58 12.73 -2.18 -5.35
CA VAL A 58 13.73 -2.17 -6.44
C VAL A 58 13.93 -0.76 -6.98
N TRP A 59 12.84 -0.06 -7.32
CA TRP A 59 12.91 1.32 -7.82
C TRP A 59 13.49 2.31 -6.79
N GLY A 60 13.32 2.04 -5.50
CA GLY A 60 13.90 2.83 -4.41
C GLY A 60 15.41 2.72 -4.28
N PHE A 61 16.05 1.78 -4.97
CA PHE A 61 17.51 1.72 -5.07
C PHE A 61 18.02 2.31 -6.39
N VAL A 62 17.39 1.96 -7.53
CA VAL A 62 17.93 2.27 -8.86
C VAL A 62 17.28 3.46 -9.57
N GLY A 63 16.13 3.95 -9.08
CA GLY A 63 15.30 4.94 -9.77
C GLY A 63 15.86 6.37 -9.79
N SER A 64 14.99 7.35 -10.09
CA SER A 64 15.36 8.76 -10.11
C SER A 64 15.78 9.30 -8.73
N LYS A 65 16.44 10.47 -8.70
CA LYS A 65 16.97 11.10 -7.48
C LYS A 65 15.96 11.09 -6.32
N THR A 66 14.74 11.57 -6.53
CA THR A 66 13.69 11.70 -5.50
C THR A 66 12.99 10.38 -5.15
N SER A 67 13.20 9.34 -5.96
CA SER A 67 12.67 7.99 -5.72
C SER A 67 13.49 7.18 -4.73
N ARG A 68 14.77 7.51 -4.59
CA ARG A 68 15.73 6.68 -3.86
C ARG A 68 15.56 6.80 -2.36
N PHE A 69 15.66 5.68 -1.66
CA PHE A 69 15.62 5.64 -0.20
C PHE A 69 16.78 6.40 0.44
N SER A 70 17.90 6.57 -0.26
CA SER A 70 19.02 7.41 0.20
C SER A 70 18.66 8.90 0.36
N THR A 71 17.53 9.35 -0.21
CA THR A 71 17.03 10.72 -0.09
C THR A 71 15.93 10.86 0.96
N PHE A 72 15.56 9.75 1.62
CA PHE A 72 14.51 9.75 2.63
C PHE A 72 15.08 10.27 3.94
N HIS A 73 14.33 11.16 4.56
CA HIS A 73 14.69 11.78 5.84
C HIS A 73 14.08 10.93 6.97
N LEU A 74 14.78 9.87 7.37
CA LEU A 74 14.31 8.88 8.36
C LEU A 74 14.87 9.11 9.77
N SER A 75 15.26 10.35 10.08
CA SER A 75 15.66 10.74 11.42
C SER A 75 14.45 11.17 12.25
N LEU A 76 14.30 10.59 13.46
CA LEU A 76 13.22 10.97 14.37
C LEU A 76 13.35 12.43 14.83
N SER A 77 14.57 12.94 14.99
CA SER A 77 14.79 14.34 15.35
C SER A 77 14.35 15.29 14.23
N GLU A 78 14.61 14.93 12.97
CA GLU A 78 14.15 15.69 11.81
C GLU A 78 12.63 15.66 11.65
N LEU A 79 11.98 14.54 11.97
CA LEU A 79 10.53 14.43 11.98
C LEU A 79 9.90 15.37 13.01
N ILE A 80 10.42 15.37 14.24
CA ILE A 80 9.94 16.25 15.32
C ILE A 80 10.17 17.72 14.94
N LEU A 81 11.36 18.06 14.42
CA LEU A 81 11.67 19.41 13.94
C LEU A 81 10.77 19.82 12.79
N TYR A 82 10.45 18.90 11.87
CA TYR A 82 9.53 19.14 10.76
C TYR A 82 8.16 19.53 11.28
N PHE A 83 7.54 18.74 12.19
CA PHE A 83 6.24 19.08 12.75
C PHE A 83 6.24 20.40 13.52
N ARG A 84 7.30 20.70 14.29
CA ARG A 84 7.45 22.02 14.94
C ARG A 84 7.55 23.16 13.93
N SER A 85 8.28 22.94 12.83
CA SER A 85 8.42 23.94 11.76
C SER A 85 7.13 24.11 10.95
N VAL A 86 6.31 23.06 10.83
CA VAL A 86 4.97 23.11 10.22
C VAL A 86 3.99 23.84 11.11
N ALA A 87 4.19 23.91 12.43
CA ALA A 87 3.42 24.81 13.29
C ALA A 87 3.90 26.28 13.17
N SER A 88 5.18 26.51 12.86
CA SER A 88 5.78 27.84 12.67
C SER A 88 5.65 28.35 11.21
N SER A 89 5.86 29.64 10.96
CA SER A 89 5.87 30.21 9.59
C SER A 89 7.14 29.86 8.78
N LYS A 90 8.15 29.21 9.42
CA LYS A 90 9.47 28.92 8.84
C LYS A 90 9.66 27.47 8.37
N SER A 91 8.69 26.90 7.66
CA SER A 91 8.85 25.51 7.20
C SER A 91 9.83 25.41 6.02
N LYS A 92 10.78 24.47 6.12
CA LYS A 92 11.64 24.10 5.00
C LYS A 92 10.82 23.42 3.89
N ARG A 93 11.06 23.80 2.63
CA ARG A 93 10.46 23.15 1.45
C ARG A 93 11.35 22.01 0.98
N TYR A 94 10.75 20.96 0.45
CA TYR A 94 11.43 19.76 -0.04
C TYR A 94 10.95 19.46 -1.46
N LEU A 95 11.88 19.26 -2.40
CA LEU A 95 11.49 18.85 -3.76
C LEU A 95 10.97 17.41 -3.75
N GLY A 96 11.68 16.51 -3.06
CA GLY A 96 11.30 15.10 -2.89
C GLY A 96 10.34 14.87 -1.71
N HIS A 97 10.65 13.83 -0.91
CA HIS A 97 9.93 13.51 0.31
C HIS A 97 10.41 14.40 1.47
N ASN A 98 9.48 14.95 2.22
CA ASN A 98 9.78 15.57 3.51
C ASN A 98 9.90 14.47 4.59
N PRO A 99 10.34 14.78 5.83
CA PRO A 99 10.44 13.77 6.88
C PRO A 99 9.14 13.00 7.12
N ALA A 100 8.00 13.69 7.23
CA ALA A 100 6.71 13.03 7.45
C ALA A 100 6.32 12.06 6.33
N SER A 101 6.46 12.46 5.06
CA SER A 101 6.15 11.59 3.92
C SER A 101 7.17 10.46 3.73
N SER A 102 8.42 10.65 4.16
CA SER A 102 9.44 9.59 4.19
C SER A 102 9.05 8.49 5.18
N PHE A 103 8.68 8.87 6.41
CA PHE A 103 8.20 7.92 7.43
C PHE A 103 6.90 7.24 6.98
N ALA A 104 5.93 7.99 6.46
CA ALA A 104 4.67 7.42 5.99
C ALA A 104 4.89 6.37 4.88
N ALA A 105 5.77 6.65 3.90
CA ALA A 105 6.09 5.70 2.84
C ALA A 105 6.70 4.40 3.39
N VAL A 106 7.67 4.50 4.31
CA VAL A 106 8.32 3.32 4.90
C VAL A 106 7.34 2.52 5.76
N LEU A 107 6.54 3.18 6.59
CA LEU A 107 5.55 2.52 7.44
C LEU A 107 4.48 1.82 6.61
N MET A 108 3.93 2.46 5.57
CA MET A 108 2.94 1.82 4.69
C MET A 108 3.53 0.60 3.99
N MET A 109 4.77 0.67 3.47
CA MET A 109 5.42 -0.50 2.88
C MET A 109 5.64 -1.62 3.92
N PHE A 110 6.07 -1.28 5.13
CA PHE A 110 6.24 -2.24 6.23
C PHE A 110 4.93 -2.95 6.57
N PHE A 111 3.85 -2.19 6.80
CA PHE A 111 2.54 -2.75 7.09
C PHE A 111 2.02 -3.60 5.94
N THR A 112 2.18 -3.19 4.68
CA THR A 112 1.77 -4.03 3.53
C THR A 112 2.49 -5.37 3.50
N VAL A 113 3.80 -5.40 3.77
CA VAL A 113 4.54 -6.67 3.83
C VAL A 113 3.99 -7.53 4.97
N GLY A 114 3.76 -6.95 6.15
CA GLY A 114 3.17 -7.67 7.29
C GLY A 114 1.78 -8.25 7.00
N ILE A 115 0.87 -7.43 6.45
CA ILE A 115 -0.49 -7.81 6.02
C ILE A 115 -0.44 -8.90 4.95
N GLY A 116 0.47 -8.79 3.98
CA GLY A 116 0.66 -9.79 2.95
C GLY A 116 1.14 -11.13 3.50
N LEU A 117 2.07 -11.11 4.47
CA LEU A 117 2.55 -12.31 5.13
C LEU A 117 1.47 -12.95 5.99
N SER A 118 0.75 -12.19 6.83
CA SER A 118 -0.34 -12.75 7.63
C SER A 118 -1.47 -13.30 6.76
N GLY A 119 -1.84 -12.58 5.69
CA GLY A 119 -2.83 -13.04 4.71
C GLY A 119 -2.40 -14.32 3.99
N LEU A 120 -1.11 -14.46 3.65
CA LEU A 120 -0.57 -15.71 3.09
C LEU A 120 -0.69 -16.87 4.09
N MET A 121 -0.36 -16.65 5.36
CA MET A 121 -0.46 -17.69 6.39
C MET A 121 -1.90 -18.15 6.62
N MET A 122 -2.86 -17.21 6.63
CA MET A 122 -4.30 -17.51 6.66
C MET A 122 -4.72 -18.32 5.43
N SER A 123 -4.27 -17.93 4.23
CA SER A 123 -4.57 -18.63 2.97
C SER A 123 -4.05 -20.07 2.94
N LEU A 124 -2.93 -20.31 3.63
CA LEU A 124 -2.32 -21.63 3.82
C LEU A 124 -2.92 -22.41 5.00
N ARG A 125 -3.90 -21.84 5.72
CA ARG A 125 -4.52 -22.38 6.93
C ARG A 125 -3.52 -22.66 8.07
N ILE A 126 -2.39 -21.96 8.10
CA ILE A 126 -1.37 -22.10 9.15
C ILE A 126 -1.68 -21.11 10.28
N TYR A 127 -2.01 -21.61 11.48
CA TYR A 127 -2.37 -20.79 12.64
C TYR A 127 -3.40 -19.69 12.31
N LYS A 128 -4.45 -20.03 11.55
CA LYS A 128 -5.39 -19.08 10.93
C LYS A 128 -5.87 -18.00 11.90
N HIS A 129 -6.43 -18.36 13.05
CA HIS A 129 -6.96 -17.41 14.03
C HIS A 129 -5.91 -16.43 14.57
N PHE A 130 -4.69 -16.90 14.83
CA PHE A 130 -3.61 -16.01 15.27
C PHE A 130 -3.24 -15.01 14.18
N PHE A 131 -3.10 -15.47 12.93
CA PHE A 131 -2.75 -14.58 11.82
C PHE A 131 -3.88 -13.66 11.40
N GLU A 132 -5.14 -14.03 11.66
CA GLU A 132 -6.31 -13.17 11.50
C GLU A 132 -6.23 -11.96 12.43
N GLU A 133 -5.99 -12.16 13.73
CA GLU A 133 -5.78 -11.07 14.70
C GLU A 133 -4.60 -10.18 14.31
N VAL A 134 -3.48 -10.79 13.88
CA VAL A 134 -2.30 -10.05 13.39
C VAL A 134 -2.64 -9.25 12.14
N HIS A 135 -3.38 -9.84 11.19
CA HIS A 135 -3.79 -9.17 9.96
C HIS A 135 -4.68 -7.96 10.25
N GLU A 136 -5.67 -8.12 11.12
CA GLU A 136 -6.56 -7.03 11.53
C GLU A 136 -5.78 -5.91 12.24
N LEU A 137 -4.89 -6.25 13.18
CA LEU A 137 -4.05 -5.28 13.88
C LEU A 137 -3.19 -4.47 12.89
N LEU A 138 -2.53 -5.16 11.95
CA LEU A 138 -1.69 -4.50 10.95
C LEU A 138 -2.50 -3.68 9.96
N ALA A 139 -3.69 -4.14 9.54
CA ALA A 139 -4.59 -3.42 8.65
C ALA A 139 -5.11 -2.13 9.30
N ASN A 140 -5.51 -2.19 10.58
CA ASN A 140 -5.92 -1.02 11.34
C ASN A 140 -4.75 -0.04 11.54
N GLY A 141 -3.54 -0.54 11.84
CA GLY A 141 -2.33 0.28 11.90
C GLY A 141 -2.00 0.97 10.57
N PHE A 142 -2.12 0.24 9.45
CA PHE A 142 -1.95 0.79 8.11
C PHE A 142 -2.96 1.92 7.85
N LEU A 143 -4.24 1.71 8.16
CA LEU A 143 -5.30 2.71 7.99
C LEU A 143 -4.99 3.99 8.77
N VAL A 144 -4.53 3.88 10.02
CA VAL A 144 -4.12 5.04 10.82
C VAL A 144 -3.01 5.83 10.12
N VAL A 145 -1.99 5.15 9.58
CA VAL A 145 -0.91 5.81 8.83
C VAL A 145 -1.44 6.49 7.56
N VAL A 146 -2.37 5.87 6.84
CA VAL A 146 -3.01 6.49 5.66
C VAL A 146 -3.78 7.75 6.05
N LEU A 147 -4.54 7.71 7.14
CA LEU A 147 -5.28 8.89 7.62
C LEU A 147 -4.33 10.03 7.97
N PHE A 148 -3.24 9.75 8.69
CA PHE A 148 -2.20 10.76 8.97
C PHE A 148 -1.52 11.28 7.70
N HIS A 149 -1.27 10.41 6.73
CA HIS A 149 -0.68 10.80 5.45
C HIS A 149 -1.59 11.79 4.70
N VAL A 150 -2.87 11.45 4.54
CA VAL A 150 -3.86 12.31 3.86
C VAL A 150 -4.05 13.62 4.62
N ALA A 151 -4.19 13.58 5.95
CA ALA A 151 -4.29 14.77 6.78
C ALA A 151 -3.05 15.68 6.62
N GLY A 152 -1.84 15.10 6.59
CA GLY A 152 -0.60 15.83 6.36
C GLY A 152 -0.54 16.51 4.99
N VAL A 153 -1.01 15.82 3.94
CA VAL A 153 -1.13 16.38 2.58
C VAL A 153 -2.09 17.57 2.54
N LEU A 154 -3.26 17.44 3.18
CA LEU A 154 -4.26 18.51 3.24
C LEU A 154 -3.75 19.72 4.03
N LEU A 155 -3.14 19.52 5.20
CA LEU A 155 -2.56 20.58 6.01
C LEU A 155 -1.45 21.33 5.27
N HIS A 156 -0.58 20.60 4.57
CA HIS A 156 0.47 21.21 3.76
C HIS A 156 -0.11 22.01 2.59
N HIS A 157 -1.15 21.49 1.94
CA HIS A 157 -1.80 22.20 0.84
C HIS A 157 -2.41 23.54 1.29
N VAL A 158 -3.18 23.53 2.38
CA VAL A 158 -3.82 24.74 2.92
C VAL A 158 -2.77 25.77 3.35
N LYS A 159 -1.66 25.32 3.93
CA LYS A 159 -0.63 26.22 4.46
C LYS A 159 0.33 26.79 3.42
N HIS A 160 0.72 25.99 2.42
CA HIS A 160 1.82 26.33 1.50
C HIS A 160 1.35 26.62 0.08
N ASN A 161 0.14 26.20 -0.28
CA ASN A 161 -0.46 26.34 -1.61
C ASN A 161 0.52 26.06 -2.77
N ASP A 162 1.39 25.06 -2.60
CA ASP A 162 2.54 24.79 -3.47
C ASP A 162 2.26 23.71 -4.52
N GLY A 163 0.97 23.38 -4.71
CA GLY A 163 0.52 22.36 -5.66
C GLY A 163 0.85 20.92 -5.24
N LEU A 164 1.17 20.67 -3.96
CA LEU A 164 1.53 19.34 -3.46
C LEU A 164 0.49 18.26 -3.81
N ILE A 165 -0.80 18.56 -3.72
CA ILE A 165 -1.89 17.63 -4.07
C ILE A 165 -1.77 17.15 -5.53
N PHE A 166 -1.41 18.05 -6.45
CA PHE A 166 -1.30 17.72 -7.87
C PHE A 166 0.06 17.13 -8.25
N SER A 167 1.06 17.23 -7.38
CA SER A 167 2.43 16.78 -7.68
C SER A 167 2.53 15.28 -7.99
N MET A 168 1.65 14.45 -7.41
CA MET A 168 1.58 13.02 -7.74
C MET A 168 0.85 12.73 -9.06
N LEU A 169 0.08 13.69 -9.59
CA LEU A 169 -0.58 13.55 -10.89
C LEU A 169 0.34 14.02 -12.01
N ASN A 170 0.84 15.26 -11.90
CA ASN A 170 1.63 15.90 -12.95
C ASN A 170 3.15 15.67 -12.80
N GLY A 171 3.63 15.24 -11.63
CA GLY A 171 5.05 14.99 -11.35
C GLY A 171 5.88 16.25 -11.08
N VAL A 172 5.25 17.43 -11.00
CA VAL A 172 5.95 18.71 -10.82
C VAL A 172 5.58 19.36 -9.49
N LYS A 173 6.53 20.10 -8.93
CA LYS A 173 6.35 20.97 -7.76
C LYS A 173 6.87 22.36 -8.06
N ALA A 174 6.45 23.34 -7.28
CA ALA A 174 7.08 24.66 -7.31
C ALA A 174 8.58 24.53 -6.96
N LYS A 175 9.42 25.26 -7.69
CA LYS A 175 10.88 25.22 -7.55
C LYS A 175 11.32 25.43 -6.08
N VAL A 176 12.35 24.69 -5.68
CA VAL A 176 12.98 24.76 -4.35
C VAL A 176 14.45 25.13 -4.56
N ASP A 177 14.88 26.26 -4.00
CA ASP A 177 16.24 26.75 -4.17
C ASP A 177 17.26 25.77 -3.59
N GLY A 178 18.34 25.51 -4.35
CA GLY A 178 19.37 24.55 -3.97
C GLY A 178 19.02 23.07 -4.26
N GLU A 179 17.82 22.75 -4.74
CA GLU A 179 17.44 21.40 -5.14
C GLU A 179 17.32 21.25 -6.66
N SER A 180 18.10 20.32 -7.23
CA SER A 180 18.01 19.98 -8.66
C SER A 180 16.84 19.04 -8.97
N GLU A 181 16.16 19.30 -10.09
CA GLU A 181 15.10 18.43 -10.62
C GLU A 181 15.59 17.05 -11.10
N ILE A 182 14.63 16.14 -11.33
CA ILE A 182 14.93 14.84 -11.94
C ILE A 182 15.23 14.98 -13.44
N LYS A 183 16.24 14.25 -13.92
CA LYS A 183 16.66 14.29 -15.33
C LYS A 183 15.73 13.54 -16.29
N SER A 184 15.05 12.51 -15.81
CA SER A 184 14.20 11.63 -16.62
C SER A 184 12.96 11.19 -15.85
N THR A 185 11.85 11.06 -16.57
CA THR A 185 10.57 10.55 -16.05
C THR A 185 10.48 9.02 -16.13
N HIS A 186 11.44 8.35 -16.79
CA HIS A 186 11.54 6.88 -16.91
C HIS A 186 10.29 6.21 -17.51
N ILE A 187 9.84 6.70 -18.68
CA ILE A 187 8.64 6.19 -19.38
C ILE A 187 8.72 4.68 -19.67
N ILE A 188 9.88 4.17 -20.11
CA ILE A 188 10.03 2.74 -20.41
C ILE A 188 9.78 1.89 -19.15
N VAL A 189 10.33 2.29 -18.00
CA VAL A 189 10.12 1.59 -16.73
C VAL A 189 8.65 1.68 -16.28
N ALA A 190 8.01 2.82 -16.51
CA ALA A 190 6.59 2.99 -16.25
C ALA A 190 5.72 2.02 -17.07
N ILE A 191 6.05 1.82 -18.36
CA ILE A 191 5.40 0.82 -19.21
C ILE A 191 5.64 -0.58 -18.65
N LEU A 192 6.88 -0.91 -18.24
CA LEU A 192 7.18 -2.21 -17.64
C LEU A 192 6.38 -2.47 -16.35
N PHE A 193 6.19 -1.45 -15.51
CA PHE A 193 5.34 -1.55 -14.31
C PHE A 193 3.89 -1.88 -14.68
N VAL A 194 3.33 -1.18 -15.68
CA VAL A 194 1.95 -1.41 -16.12
C VAL A 194 1.79 -2.79 -16.76
N VAL A 195 2.73 -3.20 -17.61
CA VAL A 195 2.72 -4.53 -18.24
C VAL A 195 2.84 -5.63 -17.20
N PHE A 196 3.73 -5.47 -16.22
CA PHE A 196 3.86 -6.41 -15.10
C PHE A 196 2.55 -6.51 -14.32
N LEU A 197 1.96 -5.38 -13.93
CA LEU A 197 0.71 -5.35 -13.18
C LEU A 197 -0.43 -6.02 -13.95
N ALA A 198 -0.59 -5.68 -15.23
CA ALA A 198 -1.62 -6.28 -16.07
C ALA A 198 -1.42 -7.80 -16.21
N SER A 199 -0.18 -8.24 -16.44
CA SER A 199 0.14 -9.67 -16.57
C SER A 199 -0.12 -10.42 -15.27
N MET A 200 0.28 -9.84 -14.13
CA MET A 200 0.05 -10.42 -12.81
C MET A 200 -1.44 -10.50 -12.48
N SER A 201 -2.21 -9.43 -12.72
CA SER A 201 -3.66 -9.43 -12.54
C SER A 201 -4.35 -10.46 -13.41
N SER A 202 -4.00 -10.54 -14.70
CA SER A 202 -4.56 -11.56 -15.60
C SER A 202 -4.20 -12.98 -15.14
N TYR A 203 -2.95 -13.20 -14.74
CA TYR A 203 -2.52 -14.49 -14.20
C TYR A 203 -3.33 -14.90 -12.97
N LEU A 204 -3.50 -13.98 -12.00
CA LEU A 204 -4.27 -14.24 -10.78
C LEU A 204 -5.74 -14.54 -11.07
N LEU A 205 -6.37 -13.78 -11.96
CA LEU A 205 -7.77 -13.98 -12.34
C LEU A 205 -7.99 -15.31 -13.08
N ILE A 206 -7.07 -15.70 -13.96
CA ILE A 206 -7.15 -16.99 -14.69
C ILE A 206 -6.88 -18.17 -13.74
N SER A 207 -6.04 -17.97 -12.73
CA SER A 207 -5.64 -19.03 -11.80
C SER A 207 -6.61 -19.18 -10.61
N PHE A 208 -7.60 -18.30 -10.49
CA PHE A 208 -8.62 -18.35 -9.45
C PHE A 208 -9.82 -19.18 -9.91
N ASP A 209 -10.18 -20.19 -9.12
CA ASP A 209 -11.39 -20.98 -9.34
C ASP A 209 -12.49 -20.51 -8.39
N GLY A 210 -13.48 -19.80 -8.95
CA GLY A 210 -14.61 -19.26 -8.20
C GLY A 210 -15.55 -20.31 -7.61
N ASN A 211 -15.49 -21.57 -8.08
CA ASN A 211 -16.32 -22.64 -7.51
C ASN A 211 -15.70 -23.23 -6.24
N SER A 212 -14.36 -23.36 -6.22
CA SER A 212 -13.64 -23.92 -5.07
C SER A 212 -13.05 -22.85 -4.14
N GLY A 213 -13.15 -21.57 -4.52
CA GLY A 213 -12.59 -20.46 -3.74
C GLY A 213 -11.06 -20.51 -3.66
N LYS A 214 -10.41 -21.32 -4.50
CA LYS A 214 -8.97 -21.58 -4.45
C LYS A 214 -8.24 -20.82 -5.55
N LEU A 215 -7.03 -20.39 -5.23
CA LEU A 215 -6.09 -19.78 -6.17
C LEU A 215 -4.86 -20.68 -6.30
N ASN A 216 -4.49 -21.03 -7.53
CA ASN A 216 -3.27 -21.78 -7.81
C ASN A 216 -2.14 -20.82 -8.23
N VAL A 217 -1.17 -20.60 -7.35
CA VAL A 217 -0.01 -19.73 -7.62
C VAL A 217 1.27 -20.52 -7.49
N LEU A 218 2.08 -20.57 -8.55
CA LEU A 218 3.41 -21.18 -8.54
C LEU A 218 3.44 -22.62 -7.97
N GLY A 219 2.36 -23.38 -8.18
CA GLY A 219 2.21 -24.75 -7.69
C GLY A 219 1.72 -24.87 -6.24
N ALA A 220 1.46 -23.75 -5.56
CA ALA A 220 0.80 -23.71 -4.25
C ALA A 220 -0.70 -23.42 -4.43
N GLN A 221 -1.54 -24.11 -3.65
CA GLN A 221 -2.97 -23.81 -3.56
C GLN A 221 -3.23 -22.93 -2.34
N LEU A 222 -3.86 -21.78 -2.56
CA LEU A 222 -4.26 -20.82 -1.55
C LEU A 222 -5.78 -20.81 -1.44
N GLN A 223 -6.32 -20.94 -0.23
CA GLN A 223 -7.76 -20.75 0.00
C GLN A 223 -8.04 -19.26 0.10
N LEU A 224 -8.90 -18.72 -0.77
CA LEU A 224 -9.24 -17.29 -0.81
C LEU A 224 -10.65 -16.93 -0.33
N VAL A 225 -11.57 -17.89 -0.34
CA VAL A 225 -12.97 -17.70 0.04
C VAL A 225 -13.33 -18.86 0.97
N GLU A 226 -14.03 -18.61 2.06
CA GLU A 226 -14.55 -19.71 2.87
C GLU A 226 -15.72 -20.36 2.13
N ILE A 227 -15.71 -21.68 2.01
CA ILE A 227 -16.84 -22.42 1.45
C ILE A 227 -17.43 -23.19 2.61
N GLU A 228 -18.72 -22.97 2.89
CA GLU A 228 -19.52 -23.81 3.79
C GLU A 228 -19.50 -25.26 3.30
N HIS A 229 -18.46 -26.01 3.68
CA HIS A 229 -18.41 -27.46 3.54
C HIS A 229 -17.52 -28.08 4.62
N ASP A 230 -17.63 -27.57 5.85
CA ASP A 230 -17.41 -28.37 7.05
C ASP A 230 -18.77 -28.49 7.77
N ILE A 231 -19.56 -29.48 7.36
CA ILE A 231 -20.52 -30.11 8.27
C ILE A 231 -19.72 -31.05 9.17
N ASP A 232 -20.03 -30.98 10.48
CA ASP A 232 -19.70 -31.91 11.59
C ASP A 232 -18.42 -31.59 12.39
N HIS A 233 -18.42 -31.50 13.73
CA HIS A 233 -19.06 -32.42 14.67
C HIS A 233 -19.84 -31.77 15.81
N GLY A 234 -20.99 -32.36 16.10
CA GLY A 234 -21.80 -32.10 17.28
C GLY A 234 -21.05 -32.35 18.59
N PHE A 235 -21.40 -31.53 19.57
CA PHE A 235 -21.65 -32.01 20.92
C PHE A 235 -23.06 -31.55 21.27
N ASP A 236 -24.01 -32.47 21.08
CA ASP A 236 -25.15 -32.55 21.97
C ASP A 236 -24.57 -32.63 23.40
N HIS A 237 -24.79 -31.59 24.18
CA HIS A 237 -24.94 -31.75 25.61
C HIS A 237 -26.38 -31.33 25.94
N ASP A 238 -27.31 -32.22 25.56
CA ASP A 238 -28.34 -32.59 26.50
C ASP A 238 -27.65 -33.42 27.58
N ASP A 239 -27.49 -32.86 28.77
CA ASP A 239 -27.51 -33.63 30.00
C ASP A 239 -28.16 -32.74 31.07
N ASP A 240 -29.22 -33.31 31.61
CA ASP A 240 -30.03 -32.89 32.75
C ASP A 240 -29.17 -32.48 33.97
N ASP A 241 -29.64 -31.49 34.74
CA ASP A 241 -29.98 -31.69 36.17
C ASP A 241 -30.28 -30.36 36.89
N ASP A 242 -31.36 -30.41 37.68
CA ASP A 242 -31.88 -29.54 38.75
C ASP A 242 -32.74 -28.28 38.42
#